data_AF-A0A0S9F1T2-F1
#
_entry.id   AF-A0A0S9F1T2-F1
#
_cell.length_a   1.000
_cell.length_b   1.000
_cell.length_c   1.000
_cell.angle_alpha   90.00
_cell.angle_beta   90.00
_cell.angle_gamma   90.00
#
_symmetry.space_group_name_H-M   'P 1'
#
loop_
_entity.id
_entity.type
_entity.pdbx_description
1 polymer ?
#
loop_
_entity_poly.entity_id
_entity_poly.type
_entity_poly.pdbx_seq_one_letter_code
_entity_poly.pdbx_strand_id
1 'polypeptide(L)' 'MAGRLTELINENHAVTRFAYDSQDRLVEETGFDGRTQSYRYDAAGQLIEKTDAQDSGMGAQSQGHGGG' A
#
# COMPACT_ATOMS: atom_id res chain seq x y z
N MET A 1 20.90 -5.97 13.75
CA MET A 1 20.25 -6.20 12.44
C MET A 1 18.90 -5.52 12.50
N ALA A 2 18.79 -4.31 11.97
CA ALA A 2 17.50 -3.60 11.94
C ALA A 2 16.68 -4.22 10.80
N GLY A 3 15.74 -5.09 11.15
CA GLY A 3 14.80 -5.64 10.18
C GLY A 3 13.90 -4.51 9.69
N ARG A 4 14.02 -4.14 8.41
CA ARG A 4 13.04 -3.27 7.78
C ARG A 4 11.69 -3.99 7.85
N LEU A 5 10.69 -3.33 8.40
CA LEU A 5 9.35 -3.89 8.54
C LEU A 5 8.69 -3.86 7.16
N THR A 6 8.89 -4.91 6.37
CA THR A 6 8.28 -5.02 5.03
C THR A 6 6.79 -5.36 5.09
N GLU A 7 6.35 -5.90 6.23
CA GLU A 7 4.99 -6.36 6.44
C GLU A 7 4.59 -6.21 7.91
N LEU A 8 3.44 -5.60 8.16
CA LEU A 8 2.81 -5.48 9.48
C LEU A 8 1.45 -6.16 9.42
N ILE A 9 1.26 -7.20 10.22
CA ILE A 9 -0.03 -7.88 10.37
C ILE A 9 -0.67 -7.35 11.65
N ASN A 10 -1.84 -6.73 11.53
CA ASN A 10 -2.58 -6.26 12.70
C ASN A 10 -3.40 -7.39 13.35
N GLU A 11 -4.01 -7.10 14.51
CA GLU A 11 -4.84 -8.06 15.26
C GLU A 11 -6.04 -8.61 14.46
N ASN A 12 -6.45 -7.90 13.41
CA ASN A 12 -7.52 -8.31 12.51
C ASN A 12 -7.01 -9.12 11.30
N HIS A 13 -5.77 -9.62 11.34
CA HIS A 13 -5.09 -10.32 10.25
C HIS A 13 -4.94 -9.47 8.97
N ALA A 14 -5.12 -8.15 9.07
CA ALA A 14 -4.93 -7.27 7.94
C ALA A 14 -3.45 -6.94 7.78
N VAL A 15 -3.00 -6.95 6.52
CA VAL A 15 -1.60 -6.81 6.15
C VAL A 15 -1.36 -5.40 5.63
N THR A 16 -0.44 -4.69 6.28
CA THR A 16 0.14 -3.45 5.74
C THR A 16 1.51 -3.77 5.17
N ARG A 17 1.76 -3.35 3.94
CA ARG A 17 3.04 -3.58 3.26
C ARG A 17 3.79 -2.29 3.07
N PHE A 18 5.09 -2.31 3.31
CA PHE A 18 5.97 -1.15 3.15
C PHE A 18 7.13 -1.49 2.21
N ALA A 19 7.36 -0.65 1.22
CA ALA A 19 8.52 -0.71 0.35
C ALA A 19 9.47 0.44 0.66
N TYR A 20 10.76 0.12 0.77
CA TYR A 20 11.81 1.08 1.08
C TYR A 20 12.86 1.12 -0.01
N ASP A 21 13.42 2.29 -0.28
CA ASP A 21 14.56 2.44 -1.19
C ASP A 21 15.89 2.00 -0.53
N SER A 22 16.98 2.08 -1.30
CA SER A 22 18.33 1.78 -0.81
C SER A 22 18.77 2.68 0.35
N GLN A 23 18.20 3.88 0.47
CA GLN A 23 18.42 4.84 1.55
C GLN A 23 17.45 4.69 2.73
N ASP A 24 16.75 3.56 2.85
CA ASP A 24 15.78 3.29 3.94
C ASP A 24 14.56 4.23 3.96
N ARG A 25 14.24 4.92 2.85
CA ARG A 25 13.06 5.79 2.79
C ARG A 25 11.85 5.04 2.23
N LEU A 26 10.68 5.28 2.82
CA LEU A 26 9.42 4.65 2.43
C LEU A 26 8.99 5.18 1.06
N VAL A 27 9.00 4.34 0.02
CA VAL A 27 8.59 4.70 -1.34
C VAL A 27 7.18 4.22 -1.68
N GLU A 28 6.67 3.23 -0.97
CA GLU A 28 5.33 2.69 -1.15
C GLU A 28 4.78 2.13 0.17
N GLU A 29 3.52 2.42 0.46
CA GLU A 29 2.77 1.90 1.60
C GLU A 29 1.42 1.41 1.11
N THR A 30 1.14 0.12 1.30
CA THR A 30 -0.20 -0.44 1.09
C THR A 30 -0.86 -0.64 2.44
N GLY A 31 -1.90 0.13 2.72
CA GLY A 31 -2.68 0.06 3.95
C GLY A 31 -3.57 -1.19 4.03
N PHE A 32 -4.03 -1.51 5.24
CA PHE A 32 -4.98 -2.60 5.48
C PHE A 32 -6.32 -2.41 4.76
N ASP A 33 -6.65 -1.18 4.39
CA ASP A 33 -7.83 -0.78 3.62
C ASP A 33 -7.66 -0.95 2.10
N GLY A 34 -6.53 -1.54 1.64
CA GLY A 34 -6.25 -1.78 0.22
C GLY A 34 -5.77 -0.56 -0.55
N ARG A 35 -5.75 0.62 0.09
CA ARG A 35 -5.20 1.85 -0.49
C ARG A 35 -3.70 1.77 -0.58
N THR A 36 -3.15 2.19 -1.71
CA THR A 36 -1.70 2.24 -1.92
C THR A 36 -1.26 3.68 -2.04
N GLN A 37 -0.31 4.08 -1.20
CA GLN A 37 0.32 5.38 -1.22
C GLN A 37 1.76 5.24 -1.72
N SER A 38 2.14 6.04 -2.71
CA SER A 38 3.50 6.09 -3.24
C SER A 38 4.15 7.43 -2.92
N TYR A 39 5.46 7.40 -2.66
CA TYR A 39 6.26 8.55 -2.24
C TYR A 39 7.50 8.64 -3.12
N ARG A 40 7.76 9.83 -3.68
CA ARG A 40 9.01 10.12 -4.39
C ARG A 40 9.81 11.18 -3.67
N TYR A 41 11.10 10.90 -3.53
CA TYR A 41 12.05 11.80 -2.92
C TYR A 41 13.06 12.29 -3.95
N ASP A 42 13.55 13.50 -3.78
CA ASP A 42 14.69 14.00 -4.54
C ASP A 42 16.03 13.43 -3.99
N ALA A 43 17.13 13.86 -4.62
CA ALA A 43 18.49 13.49 -4.19
C ALA A 43 18.88 14.07 -2.83
N ALA A 44 18.22 15.14 -2.37
CA ALA A 44 18.40 15.72 -1.05
C ALA A 44 17.58 14.99 0.04
N GLY A 45 16.71 14.06 -0.34
CA GLY A 45 15.82 13.34 0.57
C GLY A 45 14.52 14.07 0.89
N GLN A 46 14.17 15.10 0.13
CA GLN A 46 12.91 15.82 0.30
C GLN A 46 11.80 15.13 -0.51
N LEU A 47 10.64 14.97 0.11
CA LEU A 47 9.45 14.43 -0.56
C LEU A 47 8.99 15.42 -1.62
N ILE A 48 9.06 15.02 -2.89
CA ILE A 48 8.65 15.85 -4.03
C ILE A 48 7.30 15.43 -4.60
N GLU A 49 6.88 14.19 -4.35
CA GLU A 49 5.59 13.69 -4.82
C GLU A 49 5.01 12.69 -3.83
N LYS A 50 3.70 12.81 -3.60
CA LYS A 50 2.90 11.83 -2.88
C LYS A 50 1.68 11.51 -3.72
N THR A 51 1.47 10.23 -4.03
CA THR A 51 0.31 9.75 -4.77
C THR A 51 -0.49 8.80 -3.89
N ASP A 52 -1.76 9.12 -3.65
CA ASP A 52 -2.72 8.19 -3.06
C ASP A 52 -3.46 7.51 -4.20
N ALA A 53 -3.10 6.26 -4.49
CA ALA A 53 -3.91 5.42 -5.34
C ALA A 53 -4.99 4.80 -4.45
N GLN A 54 -6.15 5.45 -4.40
CA GLN A 54 -7.37 4.74 -4.03
C GLN A 54 -7.54 3.62 -5.05
N ASP A 55 -7.39 2.38 -4.59
CA ASP A 55 -7.90 1.20 -5.29
C ASP A 55 -9.41 1.42 -5.49
N SER A 56 -9.77 1.98 -6.63
CA SER A 56 -11.14 2.04 -7.12
C SER A 56 -11.42 0.68 -7.77
N GLY A 57 -11.31 -0.41 -7.01
CA GLY A 57 -10.95 -1.69 -7.62
C GLY A 57 -11.57 -2.96 -7.06
N MET A 58 -12.28 -2.95 -5.93
CA MET A 58 -13.01 -4.15 -5.49
C MET A 58 -14.48 -4.14 -5.92
N GLY A 59 -14.68 -4.59 -7.16
CA GLY A 59 -15.77 -5.48 -7.51
C GLY A 59 -17.14 -4.85 -7.67
N ALA A 60 -17.51 -4.58 -8.92
CA ALA A 60 -18.85 -4.87 -9.39
C ALA A 60 -19.20 -6.31 -8.96
N GLN A 61 -20.02 -6.44 -7.93
CA GLN A 61 -20.76 -7.65 -7.62
C GLN A 61 -21.75 -7.88 -8.77
N SER A 62 -21.28 -8.47 -9.87
CA SER A 62 -22.16 -9.15 -10.82
C SER A 62 -22.66 -10.43 -10.16
N GLN A 63 -23.57 -10.27 -9.18
CA GLN A 63 -24.45 -11.35 -8.77
C GLN A 63 -25.47 -11.55 -9.91
N GLY A 64 -25.03 -12.16 -11.00
CA GLY A 64 -25.93 -12.81 -11.95
C GLY A 64 -26.54 -14.01 -11.24
N HIS A 65 -27.63 -13.80 -10.50
CA HIS A 65 -28.47 -14.88 -10.03
C HIS A 65 -29.24 -15.43 -11.22
N GLY A 66 -28.58 -16.32 -11.98
CA GLY A 66 -29.25 -17.24 -12.88
C GLY A 66 -29.78 -18.42 -12.07
N GLY A 67 -31.10 -18.60 -12.03
CA GLY A 67 -31.69 -19.81 -11.50
C GLY A 67 -33.19 -19.72 -11.28
N GLY A 68 -33.97 -20.35 -12.17
CA GLY A 68 -35.34 -20.78 -11.92
C GLY A 68 -36.40 -20.13 -12.78
#